data_AF-A0AAJ1WR39-F1
#
_entry.id   AF-A0AAJ1WR39-F1
#
_cell.length_a   1.000
_cell.length_b   1.000
_cell.length_c   1.000
_cell.angle_alpha   90.00
_cell.angle_beta   90.00
_cell.angle_gamma   90.00
#
_symmetry.space_group_name_H-M   'P 1'
#
loop_
_entity.id
_entity.type
_entity.pdbx_description
1 polymer ?
#
loop_
_entity_poly.entity_id
_entity_poly.type
_entity_poly.pdbx_seq_one_letter_code
_entity_poly.pdbx_strand_id
1 'polypeptide(L)'
;MRKCDVKLVEDHDGEFWKAKIKVDGVIKRTLYMGNKYIIKPRNPLTKRNRDRIVTIRKFVPDNYDKNIQAYVSVKFLDNNSVGRAKFCELEEIAPNSTSDID
;
A
#
# COMPACT_ATOMS: atom_id res chain seq x y z
N MET A 1 -1.73 2.98 20.09
CA MET A 1 -1.64 2.83 18.62
C MET A 1 -0.33 3.45 18.15
N ARG A 2 0.51 2.75 17.38
CA ARG A 2 1.71 3.35 16.77
C ARG A 2 1.24 4.35 15.70
N LYS A 3 1.66 5.62 15.80
CA LYS A 3 1.37 6.65 14.79
C LYS A 3 2.25 6.36 13.57
N CYS A 4 1.64 6.29 12.39
CA CYS A 4 2.36 6.20 11.12
C CYS A 4 2.18 7.53 10.40
N ASP A 5 3.25 8.31 10.30
CA ASP A 5 3.21 9.58 9.58
C ASP A 5 3.47 9.31 8.08
N VAL A 6 2.40 9.26 7.31
CA VAL A 6 2.50 9.08 5.86
C VAL A 6 2.73 10.44 5.21
N LYS A 7 3.89 10.61 4.56
CA LYS A 7 4.13 11.78 3.71
C LYS A 7 4.01 11.34 2.26
N LEU A 8 2.95 11.80 1.62
CA LEU A 8 2.83 11.71 0.18
C LEU A 8 3.92 12.61 -0.40
N VAL A 9 4.83 12.00 -1.15
CA VAL A 9 5.87 12.72 -1.88
C VAL A 9 5.51 12.51 -3.34
N GLU A 10 4.94 13.54 -3.96
CA GLU A 10 4.77 13.58 -5.41
C GLU A 10 6.17 13.75 -6.00
N ASP A 11 6.84 12.62 -6.22
CA ASP A 11 8.12 12.57 -6.91
C ASP A 11 7.78 12.24 -8.36
N HIS A 12 7.81 13.26 -9.22
CA HIS A 12 7.78 13.10 -10.67
C HIS A 12 9.15 12.52 -11.10
N ASP A 13 9.42 11.27 -10.73
CA ASP A 13 10.62 10.54 -11.12
C ASP A 13 10.46 9.97 -12.54
N GLY A 14 9.98 10.81 -13.47
CA GLY A 14 9.84 10.52 -14.89
C GLY A 14 8.64 9.66 -15.31
N GLU A 15 8.17 8.69 -14.50
CA GLU A 15 7.19 7.70 -15.01
C GLU A 15 6.17 7.12 -14.00
N PHE A 16 6.40 7.20 -12.67
CA PHE A 16 5.52 6.54 -11.67
C PHE A 16 5.18 7.39 -10.45
N TRP A 17 3.91 7.34 -10.02
CA TRP A 17 3.44 7.95 -8.77
C TRP A 17 3.82 7.07 -7.57
N LYS A 18 4.49 7.64 -6.55
CA LYS A 18 4.90 6.93 -5.32
C LYS A 18 4.55 7.68 -4.05
N ALA A 19 4.52 6.99 -2.91
CA ALA A 19 4.32 7.61 -1.60
C ALA A 19 5.14 6.90 -0.49
N LYS A 20 5.72 7.70 0.41
CA LYS A 20 6.72 7.25 1.39
C LYS A 20 6.12 7.23 2.80
N ILE A 21 6.26 6.10 3.51
CA ILE A 21 5.90 5.97 4.92
C ILE A 21 7.09 6.39 5.76
N LYS A 22 6.91 7.36 6.65
CA LYS A 22 7.89 7.70 7.68
C LYS A 22 7.37 7.28 9.05
N VAL A 23 8.21 6.64 9.84
CA VAL A 23 7.93 6.35 11.25
C VAL A 23 9.10 6.92 12.03
N ASP A 24 8.81 7.86 12.93
CA ASP A 24 9.81 8.58 13.74
C ASP A 24 10.90 9.24 12.87
N GLY A 25 10.50 9.86 11.76
CA GLY A 25 11.41 10.54 10.82
C GLY A 25 12.15 9.63 9.84
N VAL A 26 12.13 8.31 10.05
CA VAL A 26 12.81 7.32 9.19
C VAL A 26 11.86 6.78 8.12
N ILE A 27 12.30 6.74 6.86
CA ILE A 27 11.54 6.10 5.77
C ILE A 27 11.49 4.58 6.03
N LYS A 28 10.30 4.04 6.22
CA LYS A 28 10.08 2.61 6.46
C LYS A 28 9.63 1.84 5.21
N ARG A 29 8.93 2.50 4.28
CA ARG A 29 8.37 1.86 3.08
C ARG A 29 8.07 2.90 2.00
N THR A 30 8.12 2.49 0.73
CA THR A 30 7.71 3.29 -0.42
C THR A 30 6.69 2.49 -1.23
N LEU A 31 5.46 2.99 -1.38
CA LEU A 31 4.46 2.36 -2.23
C LEU A 31 4.40 3.06 -3.59
N TYR A 32 4.12 2.31 -4.64
CA TYR A 32 4.05 2.75 -6.02
C TYR A 32 2.67 2.45 -6.60
N MET A 33 2.11 3.37 -7.37
CA MET A 33 0.91 3.12 -8.15
C MET A 33 1.16 2.04 -9.19
N GLY A 34 0.15 1.21 -9.48
CA GLY A 34 0.25 0.09 -10.41
C GLY A 34 0.90 -1.17 -9.83
N ASN A 35 1.75 -1.06 -8.81
CA ASN A 35 2.38 -2.22 -8.18
C ASN A 35 1.39 -3.09 -7.39
N LYS A 36 1.72 -4.38 -7.26
CA LYS A 36 0.95 -5.36 -6.51
C LYS A 36 1.38 -5.37 -5.05
N TYR A 37 0.40 -5.44 -4.16
CA TYR A 37 0.58 -5.49 -2.71
C TYR A 37 -0.32 -6.57 -2.12
N ILE A 38 0.01 -7.03 -0.91
CA ILE A 38 -0.81 -7.97 -0.16
C ILE A 38 -1.42 -7.25 1.05
N ILE A 39 -2.71 -7.46 1.25
CA ILE A 39 -3.43 -7.06 2.47
C ILE A 39 -3.69 -8.34 3.25
N LYS A 40 -3.10 -8.42 4.44
CA LYS A 40 -3.36 -9.52 5.37
C LYS A 40 -4.71 -9.31 6.07
N PRO A 41 -5.47 -10.39 6.30
CA PRO A 41 -6.72 -10.30 7.02
C PRO A 41 -6.49 -9.87 8.48
N ARG A 42 -7.42 -9.07 9.01
CA ARG A 42 -7.40 -8.68 10.43
C ARG A 42 -7.65 -9.85 11.37
N ASN A 43 -8.37 -10.88 10.93
CA ASN A 43 -8.59 -12.10 11.70
C ASN A 43 -8.33 -13.34 10.80
N PRO A 44 -7.18 -14.02 10.95
CA PRO A 44 -6.80 -15.16 10.11
C PRO A 44 -7.63 -16.43 10.38
N LEU A 45 -8.42 -16.47 11.45
CA LEU A 45 -9.14 -17.67 11.88
C LEU A 45 -10.48 -17.89 11.15
N THR A 46 -10.84 -17.05 10.18
CA THR A 46 -12.10 -17.19 9.43
C THR A 46 -11.83 -17.46 7.95
N LYS A 47 -12.53 -18.43 7.35
CA LYS A 47 -12.34 -18.83 5.94
C LYS A 47 -12.57 -17.70 4.92
N ARG A 48 -13.32 -16.65 5.28
CA ARG A 48 -13.54 -15.45 4.45
C ARG A 48 -12.36 -14.47 4.44
N ASN A 49 -11.36 -14.71 5.28
CA ASN A 49 -10.23 -13.83 5.53
C ASN A 49 -8.94 -14.50 5.03
N ARG A 50 -8.77 -14.53 3.72
CA ARG A 50 -7.51 -14.88 3.05
C ARG A 50 -6.74 -13.61 2.70
N ASP A 51 -5.45 -13.75 2.47
CA ASP A 51 -4.64 -12.67 1.92
C ASP A 51 -5.22 -12.18 0.59
N ARG A 52 -5.27 -10.86 0.42
CA ARG A 52 -5.81 -10.25 -0.80
C ARG A 52 -4.72 -9.50 -1.54
N ILE A 53 -4.51 -9.89 -2.79
CA ILE A 53 -3.61 -9.16 -3.69
C ILE A 53 -4.37 -7.97 -4.27
N VAL A 54 -3.75 -6.81 -4.18
CA VAL A 54 -4.31 -5.55 -4.65
C VAL A 54 -3.33 -4.77 -5.49
N THR A 55 -3.83 -3.85 -6.30
CA THR A 55 -3.02 -2.83 -6.99
C THR A 55 -3.47 -1.45 -6.57
N ILE A 56 -2.51 -0.54 -6.33
CA ILE A 56 -2.82 0.84 -5.96
C ILE A 56 -3.24 1.60 -7.21
N ARG A 57 -4.43 2.18 -7.18
CA ARG A 57 -4.98 3.01 -8.28
C ARG A 57 -4.76 4.50 -8.08
N LYS A 58 -4.87 4.96 -6.82
CA LYS A 58 -4.79 6.38 -6.48
C LYS A 58 -4.47 6.54 -5.00
N PHE A 59 -3.62 7.52 -4.69
CA PHE A 59 -3.43 8.02 -3.34
C PHE A 59 -4.56 8.99 -2.97
N VAL A 60 -5.24 8.73 -1.86
CA VAL A 60 -6.40 9.52 -1.44
C VAL A 60 -5.99 10.34 -0.21
N PRO A 61 -5.87 11.68 -0.32
CA PRO A 61 -5.70 12.51 0.86
C PRO A 61 -6.95 12.41 1.74
N ASP A 62 -6.78 12.37 3.06
CA ASP A 62 -7.91 12.46 3.97
C ASP A 62 -8.31 13.94 4.09
N ASN A 63 -9.57 14.28 3.76
CA ASN A 63 -10.05 15.66 3.77
C ASN A 63 -10.31 16.20 5.20
N TYR A 64 -10.26 15.34 6.22
CA TYR A 64 -10.58 15.71 7.60
C TYR A 64 -9.37 16.13 8.43
N ASP A 65 -8.15 15.74 8.04
CA ASP A 65 -6.96 16.01 8.81
C ASP A 65 -5.80 16.27 7.85
N LYS A 66 -5.22 17.48 7.89
CA LYS A 66 -3.99 17.80 7.12
C LYS A 66 -2.82 16.88 7.50
N ASN A 67 -2.96 16.11 8.58
CA ASN A 67 -2.19 14.91 8.85
C ASN A 67 -2.76 13.73 8.07
N ILE A 68 -2.39 13.67 6.79
CA ILE A 68 -2.69 12.64 5.79
C ILE A 68 -2.72 11.24 6.43
N GLN A 69 -3.89 10.80 6.89
CA GLN A 69 -4.10 9.41 7.24
C GLN A 69 -4.35 8.64 5.95
N ALA A 70 -3.25 8.29 5.30
CA ALA A 70 -2.95 6.91 4.99
C ALA A 70 -4.05 6.07 4.31
N TYR A 71 -4.81 6.58 3.34
CA TYR A 71 -5.69 5.74 2.52
C TYR A 71 -5.26 5.72 1.05
N VAL A 72 -5.44 4.57 0.42
CA VAL A 72 -5.32 4.41 -1.02
C VAL A 72 -6.58 3.79 -1.58
N SER A 73 -6.92 4.18 -2.81
CA SER A 73 -7.84 3.41 -3.63
C SER A 73 -7.09 2.22 -4.21
N VAL A 74 -7.63 1.03 -4.00
CA VAL A 74 -7.04 -0.22 -4.46
C VAL A 74 -8.02 -1.01 -5.33
N LYS A 75 -7.48 -1.71 -6.31
CA LYS A 75 -8.20 -2.73 -7.06
C LYS A 75 -7.80 -4.09 -6.55
N PHE A 76 -8.78 -4.87 -6.10
CA PHE A 76 -8.55 -6.22 -5.65
C PHE A 76 -8.50 -7.17 -6.85
N LEU A 77 -7.43 -7.96 -6.94
CA LEU A 77 -7.21 -8.82 -8.11
C LEU A 77 -8.05 -10.10 -8.07
N ASP A 78 -8.55 -10.50 -6.89
CA ASP A 78 -9.30 -11.75 -6.72
C ASP A 78 -10.75 -11.67 -7.22
N ASN A 79 -11.35 -10.48 -7.20
CA ASN A 79 -12.73 -10.26 -7.62
C ASN A 79 -12.91 -8.99 -8.46
N ASN A 80 -11.82 -8.37 -8.89
CA ASN A 80 -11.79 -7.16 -9.71
C ASN A 80 -12.49 -5.93 -9.09
N SER A 81 -12.88 -5.99 -7.80
CA SER A 81 -13.57 -4.90 -7.11
C SER A 81 -12.62 -3.75 -6.77
N VAL A 82 -13.17 -2.55 -6.62
CA VAL A 82 -12.44 -1.38 -6.16
C VAL A 82 -12.84 -1.09 -4.72
N GLY A 83 -11.86 -0.82 -3.88
CA GLY A 83 -12.11 -0.41 -2.50
C GLY A 83 -11.06 0.57 -1.99
N ARG A 84 -11.02 0.71 -0.67
CA ARG A 84 -10.04 1.52 0.04
C ARG A 84 -9.26 0.63 0.99
N ALA A 85 -7.97 0.88 1.12
CA ALA A 85 -7.10 0.22 2.09
C ALA A 85 -6.28 1.27 2.82
N LYS A 86 -5.89 0.98 4.07
CA LYS A 86 -4.93 1.83 4.75
C LYS A 86 -3.54 1.58 4.19
N PHE A 87 -2.76 2.63 4.12
CA PHE A 87 -1.41 2.62 3.61
C PHE A 87 -0.50 1.68 4.42
N CYS A 88 -0.72 1.59 5.74
CA CYS A 88 0.02 0.70 6.62
C CYS A 88 -0.40 -0.78 6.53
N GLU A 89 -1.54 -1.09 5.88
CA GLU A 89 -2.01 -2.46 5.68
C GLU A 89 -1.40 -3.12 4.43
N LEU A 90 -0.70 -2.35 3.59
CA LEU A 90 -0.15 -2.79 2.31
C LEU A 90 1.28 -3.26 2.47
N GLU A 91 1.48 -4.56 2.39
CA GLU A 91 2.82 -5.16 2.37
C GLU A 91 3.26 -5.38 0.93
N GLU A 92 4.52 -5.05 0.62
CA GLU A 92 5.12 -5.41 -0.65
C GLU A 92 5.12 -6.93 -0.77
N ILE A 93 4.58 -7.41 -1.88
CA ILE A 93 4.87 -8.78 -2.30
C ILE A 93 6.35 -8.72 -2.65
N ALA A 94 7.18 -9.47 -1.91
CA ALA A 94 8.60 -9.59 -2.24
C ALA A 94 8.70 -9.79 -3.75
N PRO A 95 9.57 -9.06 -4.47
CA PRO A 95 9.83 -9.43 -5.84
C PRO A 95 10.13 -10.93 -5.79
N ASN A 96 9.40 -11.73 -6.59
CA ASN A 96 9.84 -13.10 -6.79
C ASN A 96 11.32 -12.97 -7.09
N SER A 97 12.17 -13.58 -6.26
CA SER A 97 13.55 -13.77 -6.61
C SER A 97 13.55 -14.66 -7.85
N THR A 98 13.33 -14.07 -9.03
CA THR A 98 14.00 -14.48 -10.25
C THR A 98 15.46 -14.04 -10.07
N SER A 99 16.11 -14.67 -9.09
CA SER A 99 17.50 -15.06 -9.22
C SER A 99 17.46 -16.23 -10.20
N ASP A 100 17.17 -15.94 -11.46
CA ASP A 100 17.57 -16.82 -12.54
C ASP A 100 19.09 -16.76 -12.51
N ILE A 101 19.64 -17.84 -11.96
CA ILE A 101 21.02 -18.24 -12.10
C ILE A 101 21.27 -18.37 -13.60
N ASP A 102 22.17 -17.55 -14.13
CA ASP A 102 23.01 -17.92 -15.28
C ASP A 102 24.43 -17.41 -15.01
#